data_AF-A0A0F9X233-F1
#
_entry.id   AF-A0A0F9X233-F1
#
_cell.length_a   1.000
_cell.length_b   1.000
_cell.length_c   1.000
_cell.angle_alpha   90.00
_cell.angle_beta   90.00
_cell.angle_gamma   90.00
#
_symmetry.space_group_name_H-M   'P 1'
#
loop_
_entity.id
_entity.type
_entity.pdbx_description
1 polymer ?
#
loop_
_entity_poly.entity_id
_entity_poly.type
_entity_poly.pdbx_seq_one_letter_code
_entity_poly.pdbx_strand_id
1 'polypeptide(L)'
;MPTYSTFNPAATDTHVIIDEYGMAVIKGDSESRRDSPWRTAAGYKAWGDHALYTAAIHGLHFNNQGCIRFRDGKYEYRRHPAHAWGSDMSRDHVAALLLLVHFGVEGVRFGSMYLLRNMIKFTKWKIGPNASFTIDMWCWMKGILNKRWRTLFYMITIPYISVVARWNAILLKKGNFTVPDLQQHDFVYRRINHDVTEEQDKLRKRMFPYYALTGMAWMNHINPDSPGKRWLSKIIRGMCGAHNYLVRLLTDDMTVTKGQVIMWVEMTGAPFSVLMNEATSRDIRFLTLEEGEHNRLYGDLLITIWNEKHPEDQIRERKIL
;
A
#
# COMPACT_ATOMS: atom_id res chain seq x y z
N MET A 1 -18.75 -19.16 17.82
CA MET A 1 -19.19 -17.79 17.47
C MET A 1 -17.97 -16.90 17.59
N PRO A 2 -17.54 -16.18 16.53
CA PRO A 2 -16.39 -15.29 16.66
C PRO A 2 -16.83 -14.04 17.41
N THR A 3 -16.14 -13.75 18.51
CA THR A 3 -16.28 -12.53 19.30
C THR A 3 -15.77 -11.34 18.51
N TYR A 4 -16.65 -10.39 18.26
CA TYR A 4 -16.37 -9.10 17.62
C TYR A 4 -15.32 -8.32 18.42
N SER A 5 -14.32 -7.77 17.73
CA SER A 5 -13.47 -6.74 18.33
C SER A 5 -14.34 -5.51 18.56
N THR A 6 -14.50 -5.14 19.82
CA THR A 6 -15.11 -3.87 20.21
C THR A 6 -14.18 -2.75 19.78
N PHE A 7 -14.52 -2.15 18.65
CA PHE A 7 -14.06 -0.84 18.21
C PHE A 7 -14.09 0.14 19.38
N ASN A 8 -12.96 0.81 19.65
CA ASN A 8 -12.84 1.83 20.69
C ASN A 8 -13.44 3.15 20.16
N PRO A 9 -14.58 3.64 20.69
CA PRO A 9 -15.23 4.86 20.21
C PRO A 9 -14.58 6.17 20.71
N ALA A 10 -13.43 6.11 21.40
CA ALA A 10 -12.80 7.29 22.01
C ALA A 10 -11.81 8.07 21.12
N ALA A 11 -11.61 7.70 19.85
CA ALA A 11 -10.76 8.47 18.92
C ALA A 11 -11.57 9.52 18.12
N THR A 12 -12.28 10.39 18.84
CA THR A 12 -12.99 11.54 18.27
C THR A 12 -12.04 12.74 18.16
N ASP A 13 -11.35 12.88 17.01
CA ASP A 13 -11.34 14.11 16.18
C ASP A 13 -10.26 14.06 15.08
N THR A 14 -10.58 13.20 14.11
CA THR A 14 -10.27 13.32 12.68
C THR A 14 -8.80 13.40 12.30
N HIS A 15 -8.17 12.23 12.16
CA HIS A 15 -6.95 12.05 11.34
C HIS A 15 -7.16 12.46 9.88
N VAL A 16 -8.39 12.71 9.45
CA VAL A 16 -8.78 12.90 8.05
C VAL A 16 -9.49 14.24 7.87
N ILE A 17 -9.01 15.03 6.92
CA ILE A 17 -9.71 16.19 6.35
C ILE A 17 -10.11 15.87 4.91
N ILE A 18 -11.15 16.52 4.42
CA ILE A 18 -11.48 16.49 2.99
C ILE A 18 -10.83 17.72 2.36
N ASP A 19 -9.97 17.50 1.37
CA ASP A 19 -9.35 18.61 0.64
C ASP A 19 -10.33 19.30 -0.31
N GLU A 20 -9.88 20.41 -0.90
CA GLU A 20 -10.62 21.17 -1.92
C GLU A 20 -11.01 20.35 -3.17
N TYR A 21 -10.44 19.16 -3.34
CA TYR A 21 -10.75 18.23 -4.44
C TYR A 21 -11.71 17.11 -4.05
N GLY A 22 -12.18 17.10 -2.81
CA GLY A 22 -13.06 16.07 -2.26
C GLY A 22 -12.34 14.78 -1.87
N MET A 23 -11.00 14.78 -1.80
CA MET A 23 -10.22 13.64 -1.34
C MET A 23 -10.05 13.66 0.17
N ALA A 24 -10.14 12.48 0.78
CA ALA A 24 -9.66 12.30 2.13
C ALA A 24 -8.13 12.44 2.18
N VAL A 25 -7.67 13.44 2.92
CA VAL A 25 -6.26 13.72 3.21
C VAL A 25 -6.04 13.52 4.71
N ILE A 26 -4.94 12.88 5.07
CA ILE A 26 -4.61 12.67 6.48
C ILE A 26 -3.95 13.96 7.01
N LYS A 27 -4.45 14.50 8.13
CA LYS A 27 -3.92 15.73 8.77
C LYS A 27 -2.40 15.63 8.99
N GLY A 28 -1.71 16.77 8.88
CA GLY A 28 -0.26 16.86 9.13
C GLY A 28 0.64 16.33 8.01
N ASP A 29 0.11 15.92 6.86
CA ASP A 29 0.94 15.55 5.71
C ASP A 29 1.11 16.71 4.74
N SER A 30 2.23 17.41 4.87
CA SER A 30 2.65 18.49 3.97
C SER A 30 3.22 17.98 2.63
N GLU A 31 3.52 16.67 2.51
CA GLU A 31 4.24 16.10 1.35
C GLU A 31 3.33 15.47 0.30
N SER A 32 2.07 15.11 0.63
CA SER A 32 1.21 14.49 -0.36
C SER A 32 0.87 15.48 -1.48
N ARG A 33 1.44 15.23 -2.66
CA ARG A 33 0.96 15.77 -3.94
C ARG A 33 -0.41 15.19 -4.30
N ARG A 34 -1.40 15.32 -3.41
CA ARG A 34 -2.84 15.06 -3.59
C ARG A 34 -3.22 13.64 -4.03
N ASP A 35 -2.24 12.75 -4.23
CA ASP A 35 -2.44 11.38 -4.72
C ASP A 35 -2.68 10.41 -3.56
N SER A 36 -3.93 10.36 -3.11
CA SER A 36 -4.32 9.70 -1.85
C SER A 36 -4.90 8.28 -1.93
N PRO A 37 -5.25 7.62 -3.07
CA PRO A 37 -5.96 6.33 -3.03
C PRO A 37 -5.27 5.23 -2.20
N TRP A 38 -3.95 5.06 -2.34
CA TRP A 38 -3.19 4.08 -1.55
C TRP A 38 -3.17 4.43 -0.06
N ARG A 39 -3.04 5.71 0.24
CA ARG A 39 -3.01 6.21 1.60
C ARG A 39 -4.38 6.11 2.27
N THR A 40 -5.46 6.37 1.52
CA THR A 40 -6.84 6.15 1.95
C THR A 40 -7.10 4.67 2.22
N ALA A 41 -6.66 3.76 1.33
CA ALA A 41 -6.79 2.32 1.54
C ALA A 41 -6.03 1.84 2.79
N ALA A 42 -4.78 2.31 2.96
CA ALA A 42 -3.96 2.03 4.13
C ALA A 42 -4.56 2.60 5.42
N GLY A 43 -5.04 3.85 5.41
CA GLY A 43 -5.67 4.48 6.56
C GLY A 43 -6.99 3.80 6.94
N TYR A 44 -7.77 3.38 5.95
CA TYR A 44 -8.98 2.61 6.21
C TYR A 44 -8.65 1.25 6.84
N LYS A 45 -7.60 0.58 6.36
CA LYS A 45 -7.12 -0.66 6.97
C LYS A 45 -6.66 -0.41 8.41
N ALA A 46 -5.87 0.63 8.65
CA ALA A 46 -5.30 0.93 9.96
C ALA A 46 -6.33 1.38 11.01
N TRP A 47 -7.27 2.25 10.63
CA TRP A 47 -8.14 2.94 11.58
C TRP A 47 -9.60 2.51 11.50
N GLY A 48 -10.01 1.83 10.43
CA GLY A 48 -11.41 1.49 10.17
C GLY A 48 -12.32 2.70 9.91
N ASP A 49 -11.76 3.92 9.79
CA ASP A 49 -12.51 5.15 9.66
C ASP A 49 -13.37 5.15 8.39
N HIS A 50 -14.68 5.09 8.58
CA HIS A 50 -15.65 5.04 7.49
C HIS A 50 -15.66 6.30 6.62
N ALA A 51 -15.17 7.45 7.12
CA ALA A 51 -15.02 8.67 6.33
C ALA A 51 -14.04 8.45 5.17
N LEU A 52 -12.95 7.69 5.37
CA LEU A 52 -11.98 7.34 4.31
C LEU A 52 -12.62 6.54 3.19
N TYR A 53 -13.36 5.50 3.56
CA TYR A 53 -14.07 4.68 2.59
C TYR A 53 -15.14 5.48 1.87
N THR A 54 -15.91 6.29 2.59
CA THR A 54 -16.99 7.11 2.04
C THR A 54 -16.44 8.18 1.10
N ALA A 55 -15.34 8.86 1.44
CA ALA A 55 -14.73 9.85 0.56
C ALA A 55 -14.26 9.24 -0.78
N ALA A 56 -13.57 8.09 -0.73
CA ALA A 56 -13.07 7.44 -1.95
C ALA A 56 -14.15 6.69 -2.74
N ILE A 57 -15.13 6.08 -2.06
CA ILE A 57 -16.15 5.22 -2.66
C ILE A 57 -17.50 5.92 -2.79
N HIS A 58 -18.07 6.54 -1.75
CA HIS A 58 -19.46 7.05 -1.75
C HIS A 58 -19.73 8.29 -2.62
N GLY A 59 -18.69 8.95 -3.17
CA GLY A 59 -18.91 9.83 -4.31
C GLY A 59 -19.53 9.12 -5.54
N LEU A 60 -19.63 7.78 -5.52
CA LEU A 60 -20.32 6.91 -6.48
C LEU A 60 -21.85 7.03 -6.52
N HIS A 61 -22.52 7.42 -5.43
CA HIS A 61 -23.97 7.16 -5.32
C HIS A 61 -24.86 8.38 -5.25
N PHE A 62 -24.37 9.53 -4.78
CA PHE A 62 -25.28 10.66 -4.53
C PHE A 62 -25.07 11.86 -5.45
N ASN A 63 -23.85 12.14 -5.94
CA ASN A 63 -23.61 13.39 -6.69
C ASN A 63 -22.68 13.29 -7.89
N ASN A 64 -22.31 12.09 -8.35
CA ASN A 64 -21.38 11.97 -9.48
C ASN A 64 -20.05 12.69 -9.14
N GLN A 65 -19.52 12.47 -7.93
CA GLN A 65 -18.41 13.22 -7.32
C GLN A 65 -17.47 12.25 -6.57
N GLY A 66 -17.26 11.04 -7.08
CA GLY A 66 -16.33 10.04 -6.52
C GLY A 66 -15.18 9.72 -7.45
N CYS A 67 -14.15 9.06 -6.91
CA CYS A 67 -13.05 8.46 -7.69
C CYS A 67 -13.52 7.33 -8.61
N ILE A 68 -14.71 6.78 -8.36
CA ILE A 68 -15.34 5.76 -9.19
C ILE A 68 -16.71 6.30 -9.61
N ARG A 69 -17.10 6.11 -10.86
CA ARG A 69 -18.43 6.44 -11.39
C ARG A 69 -18.92 5.29 -12.24
N PHE A 70 -20.22 4.97 -12.18
CA PHE A 70 -20.81 4.00 -13.11
C PHE A 70 -21.61 4.76 -14.16
N ARG A 71 -21.17 4.70 -15.42
CA ARG A 71 -21.78 5.40 -16.56
C ARG A 71 -21.79 4.48 -17.77
N ASP A 72 -22.90 4.44 -18.51
CA ASP A 72 -23.06 3.66 -19.75
C ASP A 72 -22.62 2.19 -19.62
N GLY A 73 -23.00 1.57 -18.50
CA GLY A 73 -22.71 0.16 -18.20
C GLY A 73 -21.25 -0.14 -17.81
N LYS A 74 -20.45 0.88 -17.49
CA LYS A 74 -19.01 0.76 -17.21
C LYS A 74 -18.62 1.58 -15.99
N TYR A 75 -17.57 1.13 -15.30
CA TYR A 75 -16.92 1.96 -14.30
C TYR A 75 -15.90 2.90 -14.96
N GLU A 76 -16.06 4.19 -14.71
CA GLU A 76 -15.07 5.23 -14.94
C GLU A 76 -14.33 5.52 -13.65
N TYR A 77 -13.05 5.84 -13.78
CA TYR A 77 -12.14 6.03 -12.65
C TYR A 77 -11.50 7.42 -12.76
N ARG A 78 -11.49 8.18 -11.65
CA ARG A 78 -10.91 9.52 -11.55
C ARG A 78 -9.96 9.64 -10.38
N ARG A 79 -8.80 10.28 -10.58
CA ARG A 79 -7.86 10.51 -9.49
C ARG A 79 -8.44 11.42 -8.42
N HIS A 80 -9.15 12.47 -8.84
CA HIS A 80 -9.81 13.43 -7.95
C HIS A 80 -11.31 13.55 -8.25
N PRO A 81 -12.18 13.51 -7.22
CA PRO A 81 -13.62 13.57 -7.42
C PRO A 81 -14.12 14.91 -7.98
N ALA A 82 -13.49 16.03 -7.60
CA ALA A 82 -13.85 17.37 -8.07
C ALA A 82 -13.34 17.73 -9.47
N HIS A 83 -12.36 17.01 -10.03
CA HIS A 83 -11.85 17.32 -11.37
C HIS A 83 -12.73 16.70 -12.48
N ALA A 84 -13.20 17.55 -13.39
CA ALA A 84 -13.97 17.18 -14.57
C ALA A 84 -13.12 16.72 -15.77
N TRP A 85 -11.79 16.91 -15.70
CA TRP A 85 -10.88 16.81 -16.85
C TRP A 85 -10.22 15.43 -16.92
N GLY A 86 -10.86 14.49 -17.60
CA GLY A 86 -10.24 13.26 -18.11
C GLY A 86 -9.95 12.15 -17.09
N SER A 87 -9.83 10.92 -17.61
CA SER A 87 -9.42 9.73 -16.85
C SER A 87 -7.89 9.73 -16.70
N ASP A 88 -7.38 10.45 -15.70
CA ASP A 88 -5.97 10.49 -15.32
C ASP A 88 -5.55 9.37 -14.34
N MET A 89 -6.46 8.42 -14.08
CA MET A 89 -6.21 7.35 -13.13
C MET A 89 -5.15 6.37 -13.65
N SER A 90 -4.13 6.13 -12.83
CA SER A 90 -3.16 5.05 -13.05
C SER A 90 -3.77 3.70 -12.68
N ARG A 91 -3.20 2.61 -13.19
CA ARG A 91 -3.56 1.26 -12.73
C ARG A 91 -3.40 1.12 -11.21
N ASP A 92 -2.36 1.70 -10.63
CA ASP A 92 -2.05 1.56 -9.21
C ASP A 92 -3.14 2.19 -8.33
N HIS A 93 -3.77 3.29 -8.78
CA HIS A 93 -4.93 3.87 -8.09
C HIS A 93 -6.13 2.92 -8.14
N VAL A 94 -6.38 2.24 -9.27
CA VAL A 94 -7.46 1.25 -9.35
C VAL A 94 -7.20 0.06 -8.40
N ALA A 95 -5.94 -0.40 -8.28
CA ALA A 95 -5.57 -1.40 -7.27
C ALA A 95 -5.87 -0.93 -5.85
N ALA A 96 -5.48 0.31 -5.51
CA ALA A 96 -5.72 0.87 -4.19
C ALA A 96 -7.23 0.92 -3.86
N LEU A 97 -8.06 1.33 -4.82
CA LEU A 97 -9.51 1.35 -4.65
C LEU A 97 -10.11 -0.05 -4.50
N LEU A 98 -9.60 -1.04 -5.24
CA LEU A 98 -10.00 -2.44 -5.06
C LEU A 98 -9.64 -2.97 -3.68
N LEU A 99 -8.44 -2.64 -3.17
CA LEU A 99 -8.02 -2.98 -1.81
C LEU A 99 -8.91 -2.34 -0.77
N LEU A 100 -9.21 -1.05 -0.91
CA LEU A 100 -10.15 -0.34 -0.03
C LEU A 100 -11.52 -1.03 0.02
N VAL A 101 -12.08 -1.40 -1.15
CA VAL A 101 -13.37 -2.11 -1.22
C VAL A 101 -13.26 -3.50 -0.59
N HIS A 102 -12.15 -4.20 -0.81
CA HIS A 102 -11.88 -5.50 -0.19
C HIS A 102 -11.85 -5.40 1.34
N PHE A 103 -11.13 -4.43 1.91
CA PHE A 103 -11.13 -4.19 3.35
C PHE A 103 -12.53 -3.81 3.87
N GLY A 104 -13.33 -3.11 3.06
CA GLY A 104 -14.74 -2.86 3.38
C GLY A 104 -15.57 -4.14 3.51
N VAL A 105 -15.28 -5.16 2.68
CA VAL A 105 -15.89 -6.49 2.81
C VAL A 105 -15.47 -7.18 4.10
N GLU A 106 -14.18 -7.15 4.43
CA GLU A 106 -13.64 -7.73 5.68
C GLU A 106 -14.29 -7.08 6.92
N GLY A 107 -14.46 -5.76 6.89
CA GLY A 107 -15.17 -4.99 7.92
C GLY A 107 -16.70 -5.13 7.90
N VAL A 108 -17.25 -6.10 7.15
CA VAL A 108 -18.70 -6.43 7.08
C VAL A 108 -19.57 -5.24 6.64
N ARG A 109 -19.04 -4.36 5.78
CA ARG A 109 -19.83 -3.23 5.27
C ARG A 109 -20.85 -3.70 4.24
N PHE A 110 -22.11 -3.35 4.48
CA PHE A 110 -23.22 -3.71 3.60
C PHE A 110 -22.97 -3.17 2.18
N GLY A 111 -23.18 -4.03 1.17
CA GLY A 111 -23.01 -3.66 -0.24
C GLY A 111 -21.57 -3.69 -0.78
N SER A 112 -20.53 -3.77 0.06
CA SER A 112 -19.12 -3.78 -0.43
C SER A 112 -18.80 -5.00 -1.28
N MET A 113 -19.36 -6.17 -0.99
CA MET A 113 -19.19 -7.38 -1.83
C MET A 113 -19.88 -7.21 -3.20
N TYR A 114 -21.05 -6.56 -3.22
CA TYR A 114 -21.75 -6.25 -4.47
C TYR A 114 -20.93 -5.27 -5.31
N LEU A 115 -20.41 -4.21 -4.69
CA LEU A 115 -19.51 -3.26 -5.35
C LEU A 115 -18.25 -3.95 -5.88
N LEU A 116 -17.59 -4.79 -5.08
CA LEU A 116 -16.39 -5.53 -5.51
C LEU A 116 -16.66 -6.41 -6.73
N ARG A 117 -17.77 -7.16 -6.71
CA ARG A 117 -18.20 -8.00 -7.85
C ARG A 117 -18.44 -7.15 -9.10
N ASN A 118 -19.13 -6.03 -8.95
CA ASN A 118 -19.40 -5.14 -10.06
C ASN A 118 -18.12 -4.49 -10.59
N MET A 119 -17.23 -4.00 -9.72
CA MET A 119 -15.94 -3.45 -10.12
C MET A 119 -15.15 -4.49 -10.91
N ILE A 120 -15.02 -5.72 -10.41
CA ILE A 120 -14.30 -6.79 -11.11
C ILE A 120 -14.98 -7.13 -12.44
N LYS A 121 -16.32 -7.20 -12.49
CA LYS A 121 -17.06 -7.56 -13.72
C LYS A 121 -16.95 -6.49 -14.80
N PHE A 122 -17.16 -5.23 -14.44
CA PHE A 122 -17.35 -4.13 -15.39
C PHE A 122 -16.09 -3.29 -15.63
N THR A 123 -15.02 -3.49 -14.86
CA THR A 123 -13.71 -2.89 -15.16
C THR A 123 -13.14 -3.47 -16.44
N LYS A 124 -12.69 -2.59 -17.33
CA LYS A 124 -12.05 -2.92 -18.61
C LYS A 124 -10.53 -2.95 -18.50
N TRP A 125 -9.90 -3.68 -19.41
CA TRP A 125 -8.43 -3.76 -19.50
C TRP A 125 -7.79 -2.38 -19.69
N LYS A 126 -8.37 -1.57 -20.59
CA LYS A 126 -8.01 -0.17 -20.79
C LYS A 126 -8.78 0.67 -19.76
N ILE A 127 -8.06 1.27 -18.81
CA ILE A 127 -8.61 2.08 -17.71
C ILE A 127 -8.96 3.47 -18.24
N GLY A 128 -8.07 4.05 -19.04
CA GLY A 128 -8.23 5.37 -19.62
C GLY A 128 -7.46 5.51 -20.93
N PRO A 129 -7.42 6.72 -21.52
CA PRO A 129 -6.71 6.96 -22.78
C PRO A 129 -5.24 6.52 -22.74
N ASN A 130 -4.57 6.78 -21.61
CA ASN A 130 -3.13 6.60 -21.41
C ASN A 130 -2.77 5.46 -20.45
N ALA A 131 -3.75 4.72 -19.92
CA ALA A 131 -3.52 3.72 -18.87
C ALA A 131 -4.23 2.41 -19.18
N SER A 132 -3.49 1.31 -19.07
CA SER A 132 -3.99 -0.07 -19.12
C SER A 132 -3.41 -0.86 -17.95
N PHE A 133 -4.12 -1.92 -17.56
CA PHE A 133 -3.56 -2.90 -16.63
C PHE A 133 -2.34 -3.59 -17.25
N THR A 134 -1.41 -4.01 -16.40
CA THR A 134 -0.45 -5.05 -16.76
C THR A 134 -1.13 -6.42 -16.66
N ILE A 135 -0.56 -7.44 -17.31
CA ILE A 135 -1.18 -8.78 -17.38
C ILE A 135 -1.31 -9.38 -15.98
N ASP A 136 -0.28 -9.29 -15.16
CA ASP A 136 -0.27 -9.74 -13.77
C ASP A 136 -1.37 -9.05 -12.96
N MET A 137 -1.46 -7.72 -13.04
CA MET A 137 -2.42 -6.94 -12.26
C MET A 137 -3.88 -7.21 -12.68
N TRP A 138 -4.12 -7.42 -13.97
CA TRP A 138 -5.44 -7.84 -14.47
C TRP A 138 -5.82 -9.23 -13.95
N CYS A 139 -4.88 -10.18 -14.01
CA CYS A 139 -5.09 -11.53 -13.49
C CYS A 139 -5.33 -11.51 -11.98
N TRP A 140 -4.60 -10.66 -11.24
CA TRP A 140 -4.84 -10.44 -9.81
C TRP A 140 -6.25 -9.92 -9.53
N MET A 141 -6.66 -8.84 -10.21
CA MET A 141 -7.99 -8.24 -10.01
C MET A 141 -9.11 -9.27 -10.24
N LYS A 142 -9.05 -10.02 -11.34
CA LYS A 142 -10.03 -11.10 -11.61
C LYS A 142 -9.87 -12.25 -10.60
N GLY A 143 -8.64 -12.48 -10.13
CA GLY A 143 -8.26 -13.52 -9.17
C GLY A 143 -8.85 -13.35 -7.79
N ILE A 144 -9.18 -12.13 -7.36
CA ILE A 144 -9.82 -11.86 -6.06
C ILE A 144 -11.05 -12.75 -5.87
N LEU A 145 -11.92 -12.83 -6.89
CA LEU A 145 -13.16 -13.63 -6.85
C LEU A 145 -13.08 -14.95 -7.63
N ASN A 146 -11.99 -15.25 -8.35
CA ASN A 146 -11.91 -16.41 -9.22
C ASN A 146 -10.57 -17.16 -9.11
N LYS A 147 -10.64 -18.43 -8.70
CA LYS A 147 -9.46 -19.29 -8.49
C LYS A 147 -8.60 -19.46 -9.75
N ARG A 148 -9.19 -19.58 -10.95
CA ARG A 148 -8.43 -19.79 -12.20
C ARG A 148 -7.56 -18.58 -12.53
N TRP A 149 -8.12 -17.38 -12.41
CA TRP A 149 -7.39 -16.13 -12.62
C TRP A 149 -6.30 -15.91 -11.57
N ARG A 150 -6.55 -16.32 -10.31
CA ARG A 150 -5.53 -16.31 -9.26
C ARG A 150 -4.37 -17.27 -9.56
N THR A 151 -4.64 -18.46 -10.09
CA THR A 151 -3.56 -19.35 -10.57
C THR A 151 -2.76 -18.70 -11.69
N LEU A 152 -3.43 -18.07 -12.66
CA LEU A 152 -2.76 -17.36 -13.76
C LEU A 152 -1.91 -16.19 -13.27
N PHE A 153 -2.39 -15.43 -12.28
CA PHE A 153 -1.61 -14.38 -11.61
C PHE A 153 -0.28 -14.94 -11.08
N TYR A 154 -0.29 -16.06 -10.35
CA TYR A 154 0.94 -16.65 -9.84
C TYR A 154 1.86 -17.21 -10.93
N MET A 155 1.31 -17.87 -11.96
CA MET A 155 2.09 -18.41 -13.08
C MET A 155 2.84 -17.32 -13.85
N ILE A 156 2.27 -16.10 -13.94
CA ILE A 156 2.89 -14.97 -14.64
C ILE A 156 3.85 -14.22 -13.71
N THR A 157 3.42 -13.93 -12.49
CA THR A 157 4.13 -13.04 -11.57
C THR A 157 5.39 -13.67 -11.02
N ILE A 158 5.36 -14.96 -10.67
CA ILE A 158 6.52 -15.64 -10.04
C ILE A 158 7.75 -15.65 -10.98
N PRO A 159 7.66 -16.07 -12.25
CA PRO A 159 8.80 -16.01 -13.16
C PRO A 159 9.30 -14.59 -13.37
N TYR A 160 8.38 -13.64 -13.61
CA TYR A 160 8.71 -12.23 -13.81
C TYR A 160 9.48 -11.65 -12.62
N ILE A 161 8.96 -11.81 -11.41
CA ILE A 161 9.59 -11.28 -10.20
C ILE A 161 10.86 -12.02 -9.81
N SER A 162 10.99 -13.31 -10.15
CA SER A 162 12.25 -14.02 -9.97
C SER A 162 13.38 -13.41 -10.81
N VAL A 163 13.09 -13.02 -12.06
CA VAL A 163 14.06 -12.34 -12.93
C VAL A 163 14.38 -10.96 -12.38
N VAL A 164 13.36 -10.20 -11.98
CA VAL A 164 13.52 -8.88 -11.38
C VAL A 164 14.34 -8.92 -10.09
N ALA A 165 14.12 -9.91 -9.22
CA ALA A 165 14.87 -10.08 -7.97
C ALA A 165 16.36 -10.23 -8.24
N ARG A 166 16.71 -11.10 -9.20
CA ARG A 166 18.11 -11.31 -9.63
C ARG A 166 18.69 -10.05 -10.24
N TRP A 167 17.93 -9.35 -11.08
CA TRP A 167 18.36 -8.10 -11.70
C TRP A 167 18.66 -7.01 -10.65
N ASN A 168 17.76 -6.80 -9.69
CA ASN A 168 17.98 -5.84 -8.60
C ASN A 168 19.20 -6.22 -7.76
N ALA A 169 19.43 -7.50 -7.46
CA ALA A 169 20.61 -7.93 -6.73
C ALA A 169 21.91 -7.62 -7.48
N ILE A 170 21.94 -7.79 -8.81
CA ILE A 170 23.07 -7.42 -9.66
C ILE A 170 23.32 -5.91 -9.62
N LEU A 171 22.27 -5.09 -9.76
CA LEU A 171 22.38 -3.64 -9.73
C LEU A 171 22.85 -3.13 -8.37
N LEU A 172 22.34 -3.70 -7.28
CA LEU A 172 22.76 -3.37 -5.92
C LEU A 172 24.26 -3.64 -5.72
N LYS A 173 24.72 -4.82 -6.14
CA LYS A 173 26.13 -5.21 -6.07
C LYS A 173 27.00 -4.30 -6.96
N LYS A 174 26.57 -3.99 -8.17
CA LYS A 174 27.33 -3.15 -9.11
C LYS A 174 27.46 -1.70 -8.64
N GLY A 175 26.42 -1.17 -7.99
CA GLY A 175 26.42 0.18 -7.45
C GLY A 175 27.11 0.31 -6.08
N ASN A 176 27.61 -0.80 -5.52
CA ASN A 176 28.17 -0.86 -4.18
C ASN A 176 27.24 -0.24 -3.11
N PHE A 177 25.93 -0.45 -3.26
CA PHE A 177 24.95 0.01 -2.28
C PHE A 177 24.99 -0.90 -1.05
N THR A 178 24.73 -0.35 0.14
CA THR A 178 24.73 -1.16 1.37
C THR A 178 23.63 -2.23 1.30
N VAL A 179 24.02 -3.48 1.55
CA VAL A 179 23.12 -4.64 1.69
C VAL A 179 23.54 -5.39 2.96
N PRO A 180 22.61 -5.74 3.88
CA PRO A 180 21.16 -5.54 3.80
C PRO A 180 20.74 -4.08 4.10
N ASP A 181 19.44 -3.85 3.94
CA ASP A 181 18.73 -2.61 4.28
C ASP A 181 19.08 -2.10 5.69
N LEU A 182 19.12 -0.78 5.89
CA LEU A 182 19.50 -0.18 7.17
C LEU A 182 18.30 -0.05 8.11
N GLN A 183 18.56 0.05 9.41
CA GLN A 183 17.54 0.48 10.38
C GLN A 183 17.17 1.95 10.16
N GLN A 184 15.98 2.37 10.60
CA GLN A 184 15.47 3.73 10.35
C GLN A 184 16.44 4.84 10.79
N HIS A 185 17.02 4.71 11.99
CA HIS A 185 17.99 5.70 12.52
C HIS A 185 19.28 5.72 11.71
N ASP A 186 19.87 4.56 11.42
CA ASP A 186 21.09 4.45 10.63
C ASP A 186 20.90 4.99 9.21
N PHE A 187 19.74 4.72 8.63
CA PHE A 187 19.36 5.18 7.30
C PHE A 187 19.28 6.72 7.23
N VAL A 188 18.52 7.35 8.13
CA VAL A 188 18.38 8.82 8.15
C VAL A 188 19.73 9.48 8.41
N TYR A 189 20.51 8.96 9.37
CA TYR A 189 21.82 9.52 9.71
C TYR A 189 22.84 9.39 8.56
N ARG A 190 22.96 8.21 7.94
CA ARG A 190 23.91 8.00 6.83
C ARG A 190 23.56 8.86 5.63
N ARG A 191 22.29 9.00 5.32
CA ARG A 191 21.84 9.73 4.13
C ARG A 191 22.23 11.21 4.18
N ILE A 192 22.14 11.84 5.35
CA ILE A 192 22.57 13.24 5.55
C ILE A 192 24.02 13.45 5.07
N ASN A 193 24.83 12.39 5.08
CA ASN A 193 26.26 12.43 4.80
C ASN A 193 26.68 11.70 3.51
N HIS A 194 25.74 11.29 2.64
CA HIS A 194 26.07 10.44 1.48
C HIS A 194 25.73 11.08 0.13
N ASP A 195 26.76 11.46 -0.62
CA ASP A 195 26.64 11.85 -2.03
C ASP A 195 26.60 10.63 -2.96
N VAL A 196 25.55 10.54 -3.79
CA VAL A 196 25.40 9.46 -4.77
C VAL A 196 26.09 9.87 -6.07
N THR A 197 26.99 9.02 -6.58
CA THR A 197 27.65 9.27 -7.87
C THR A 197 26.67 9.19 -9.05
N GLU A 198 26.99 9.82 -10.19
CA GLU A 198 26.15 9.78 -11.40
C GLU A 198 25.89 8.33 -11.87
N GLU A 199 26.91 7.46 -11.78
CA GLU A 199 26.78 6.05 -12.14
C GLU A 199 25.85 5.29 -11.18
N GLN A 200 25.95 5.54 -9.88
CA GLN A 200 25.00 4.99 -8.92
C GLN A 200 23.58 5.50 -9.18
N ASP A 201 23.41 6.78 -9.54
CA ASP A 201 22.11 7.33 -9.91
C ASP A 201 21.51 6.64 -11.15
N LYS A 202 22.33 6.35 -12.17
CA LYS A 202 21.92 5.57 -13.35
C LYS A 202 21.51 4.15 -12.97
N LEU A 203 22.24 3.50 -12.05
CA LEU A 203 21.94 2.14 -11.61
C LEU A 203 20.64 2.08 -10.79
N ARG A 204 20.45 2.97 -9.82
CA ARG A 204 19.20 2.98 -9.01
C ARG A 204 17.96 3.25 -9.85
N LYS A 205 18.05 4.10 -10.88
CA LYS A 205 16.93 4.36 -11.83
C LYS A 205 16.53 3.14 -12.66
N ARG A 206 17.41 2.14 -12.80
CA ARG A 206 17.14 0.87 -13.52
C ARG A 206 16.63 -0.24 -12.60
N MET A 207 16.66 -0.03 -11.28
CA MET A 207 16.13 -1.00 -10.34
C MET A 207 14.61 -1.04 -10.43
N PHE A 208 14.05 -2.23 -10.21
CA PHE A 208 12.61 -2.36 -10.03
C PHE A 208 12.16 -1.54 -8.81
N PRO A 209 11.13 -0.70 -8.98
CA PRO A 209 10.73 0.23 -7.94
C PRO A 209 10.12 -0.47 -6.72
N TYR A 210 10.54 -0.05 -5.53
CA TYR A 210 10.07 -0.61 -4.26
C TYR A 210 8.59 -0.30 -3.94
N TYR A 211 8.03 0.79 -4.47
CA TYR A 211 6.60 1.04 -4.36
C TYR A 211 5.78 -0.06 -5.05
N ALA A 212 6.26 -0.59 -6.19
CA ALA A 212 5.60 -1.68 -6.91
C ALA A 212 5.76 -3.01 -6.15
N LEU A 213 6.91 -3.23 -5.49
CA LEU A 213 7.10 -4.38 -4.60
C LEU A 213 6.11 -4.36 -3.43
N THR A 214 5.90 -3.18 -2.83
CA THR A 214 4.93 -2.98 -1.74
C THR A 214 3.51 -3.23 -2.22
N GLY A 215 3.13 -2.69 -3.38
CA GLY A 215 1.84 -2.97 -4.01
C GLY A 215 1.63 -4.47 -4.25
N MET A 216 2.68 -5.18 -4.71
CA MET A 216 2.61 -6.62 -4.91
C MET A 216 2.48 -7.41 -3.60
N ALA A 217 3.14 -6.96 -2.52
CA ALA A 217 2.98 -7.54 -1.19
C ALA A 217 1.52 -7.45 -0.73
N TRP A 218 0.87 -6.30 -0.90
CA TRP A 218 -0.56 -6.12 -0.65
C TRP A 218 -1.43 -7.05 -1.50
N MET A 219 -1.17 -7.09 -2.81
CA MET A 219 -1.90 -7.95 -3.75
C MET A 219 -1.80 -9.44 -3.35
N ASN A 220 -0.63 -9.88 -2.89
CA ASN A 220 -0.41 -11.25 -2.43
C ASN A 220 -1.03 -11.51 -1.05
N HIS A 221 -0.99 -10.52 -0.15
CA HIS A 221 -1.51 -10.62 1.21
C HIS A 221 -3.01 -10.95 1.23
N ILE A 222 -3.80 -10.23 0.43
CA ILE A 222 -5.27 -10.41 0.38
C ILE A 222 -5.71 -11.72 -0.31
N ASN A 223 -4.81 -12.41 -1.00
CA ASN A 223 -5.15 -13.68 -1.62
C ASN A 223 -5.22 -14.78 -0.55
N PRO A 224 -6.15 -15.75 -0.69
CA PRO A 224 -6.19 -16.94 0.17
C PRO A 224 -4.86 -17.68 0.16
N ASP A 225 -4.56 -18.35 1.28
CA ASP A 225 -3.34 -19.15 1.38
C ASP A 225 -3.30 -20.24 0.29
N SER A 226 -2.13 -20.37 -0.33
CA SER A 226 -1.88 -21.29 -1.44
C SER A 226 -0.37 -21.47 -1.64
N PRO A 227 0.07 -22.55 -2.31
CA PRO A 227 1.47 -22.74 -2.66
C PRO A 227 2.06 -21.55 -3.45
N GLY A 228 1.27 -20.97 -4.36
CA GLY A 228 1.65 -19.78 -5.13
C GLY A 228 1.88 -18.56 -4.24
N LYS A 229 0.99 -18.30 -3.28
CA LYS A 229 1.14 -17.22 -2.28
C LYS A 229 2.44 -17.39 -1.51
N ARG A 230 2.69 -18.59 -0.96
CA ARG A 230 3.87 -18.90 -0.16
C ARG A 230 5.16 -18.75 -0.96
N TRP A 231 5.17 -19.17 -2.22
CA TRP A 231 6.35 -19.03 -3.08
C TRP A 231 6.60 -17.56 -3.45
N LEU A 232 5.58 -16.83 -3.88
CA LEU A 232 5.71 -15.41 -4.18
C LEU A 232 6.14 -14.62 -2.93
N SER A 233 5.59 -14.92 -1.75
CA SER A 233 6.03 -14.33 -0.48
C SER A 233 7.53 -14.53 -0.23
N LYS A 234 8.07 -15.74 -0.47
CA LYS A 234 9.51 -16.00 -0.32
C LYS A 234 10.34 -15.11 -1.24
N ILE A 235 9.92 -14.92 -2.49
CA ILE A 235 10.67 -14.10 -3.45
C ILE A 235 10.60 -12.61 -3.06
N ILE A 236 9.40 -12.11 -2.73
CA ILE A 236 9.21 -10.73 -2.27
C ILE A 236 10.07 -10.45 -1.03
N ARG A 237 10.12 -11.39 -0.07
CA ARG A 237 10.97 -11.26 1.12
C ARG A 237 12.46 -11.23 0.81
N GLY A 238 12.92 -12.00 -0.18
CA GLY A 238 14.30 -11.95 -0.63
C GLY A 238 14.67 -10.64 -1.33
N MET A 239 13.67 -9.90 -1.83
CA MET A 239 13.86 -8.58 -2.43
C MET A 239 13.71 -7.45 -1.42
N CYS A 240 12.86 -7.60 -0.41
CA CYS A 240 12.62 -6.54 0.56
C CYS A 240 13.73 -6.47 1.60
N GLY A 241 14.02 -5.27 2.07
CA GLY A 241 14.95 -5.06 3.16
C GLY A 241 14.49 -5.68 4.47
N ALA A 242 15.46 -6.04 5.32
CA ALA A 242 15.17 -6.67 6.61
C ALA A 242 14.32 -5.78 7.54
N HIS A 243 14.42 -4.46 7.38
CA HIS A 243 13.73 -3.46 8.20
C HIS A 243 12.46 -2.90 7.56
N ASN A 244 12.05 -3.39 6.38
CA ASN A 244 10.76 -3.06 5.79
C ASN A 244 9.65 -3.94 6.41
N TYR A 245 9.34 -3.66 7.68
CA TYR A 245 8.48 -4.52 8.50
C TYR A 245 7.07 -4.73 7.91
N LEU A 246 6.52 -3.74 7.19
CA LEU A 246 5.21 -3.88 6.56
C LEU A 246 5.23 -4.96 5.48
N VAL A 247 6.18 -4.91 4.53
CA VAL A 247 6.28 -5.91 3.46
C VAL A 247 6.54 -7.29 4.04
N ARG A 248 7.37 -7.39 5.08
CA ARG A 248 7.64 -8.64 5.79
C ARG A 248 6.38 -9.22 6.43
N LEU A 249 5.61 -8.42 7.17
CA LEU A 249 4.35 -8.87 7.77
C LEU A 249 3.29 -9.23 6.72
N LEU A 250 3.16 -8.45 5.64
CA LEU A 250 2.23 -8.73 4.53
C LEU A 250 2.54 -10.07 3.83
N THR A 251 3.80 -10.47 3.85
CA THR A 251 4.29 -11.72 3.24
C THR A 251 4.46 -12.86 4.26
N ASP A 252 3.82 -12.77 5.43
CA ASP A 252 3.82 -13.83 6.46
C ASP A 252 5.24 -14.15 6.98
N ASP A 253 6.05 -13.12 7.21
CA ASP A 253 7.35 -13.25 7.88
C ASP A 253 7.22 -13.13 9.40
N MET A 254 7.32 -14.27 10.08
CA MET A 254 7.21 -14.36 11.54
C MET A 254 8.49 -13.95 12.28
N THR A 255 9.54 -13.51 11.58
CA THR A 255 10.78 -13.03 12.22
C THR A 255 10.70 -11.57 12.64
N VAL A 256 9.68 -10.82 12.19
CA VAL A 256 9.38 -9.50 12.73
C VAL A 256 8.94 -9.67 14.18
N THR A 257 9.49 -8.86 15.08
CA THR A 257 9.19 -8.92 16.50
C THR A 257 8.20 -7.83 16.92
N LYS A 258 7.45 -8.07 18.00
CA LYS A 258 6.55 -7.08 18.60
C LYS A 258 7.29 -5.77 18.92
N GLY A 259 8.51 -5.90 19.44
CA GLY A 259 9.38 -4.75 19.75
C GLY A 259 9.69 -3.89 18.52
N GLN A 260 9.99 -4.49 17.37
CA GLN A 260 10.23 -3.75 16.13
C GLN A 260 9.00 -2.97 15.64
N VAL A 261 7.80 -3.53 15.83
CA VAL A 261 6.54 -2.85 15.49
C VAL A 261 6.27 -1.67 16.43
N ILE A 262 6.43 -1.89 17.75
CA ILE A 262 6.20 -0.85 18.76
C ILE A 262 7.20 0.30 18.62
N MET A 263 8.47 -0.02 18.38
CA MET A 263 9.57 0.94 18.26
C MET A 263 9.66 1.61 16.89
N TRP A 264 8.70 1.36 15.98
CA TRP A 264 8.64 2.05 14.70
C TRP A 264 8.58 3.56 14.94
N VAL A 265 9.37 4.33 14.19
CA VAL A 265 9.32 5.80 14.22
C VAL A 265 8.68 6.29 12.92
N GLU A 266 7.78 7.27 13.00
CA GLU A 266 7.12 7.80 11.79
C GLU A 266 8.11 8.56 10.90
N MET A 267 7.96 8.39 9.59
CA MET A 267 8.84 9.01 8.59
C MET A 267 8.03 9.55 7.41
N THR A 268 8.61 10.54 6.74
CA THR A 268 8.09 11.10 5.48
C THR A 268 8.33 10.17 4.27
N GLY A 269 7.87 10.56 3.07
CA GLY A 269 8.26 9.91 1.82
C GLY A 269 7.76 8.47 1.55
N ALA A 270 6.81 7.98 2.35
CA ALA A 270 6.28 6.60 2.30
C ALA A 270 7.37 5.53 2.46
N PRO A 271 7.92 5.34 3.68
CA PRO A 271 9.15 4.58 3.93
C PRO A 271 9.05 3.11 3.49
N PHE A 272 7.87 2.49 3.57
CA PHE A 272 7.70 1.10 3.10
C PHE A 272 7.83 0.95 1.58
N SER A 273 7.67 2.03 0.82
CA SER A 273 7.76 2.04 -0.65
C SER A 273 9.17 2.30 -1.18
N VAL A 274 10.19 2.26 -0.31
CA VAL A 274 11.59 2.43 -0.69
C VAL A 274 12.47 1.34 -0.10
N LEU A 275 13.71 1.29 -0.58
CA LEU A 275 14.82 0.65 0.12
C LEU A 275 15.43 1.69 1.07
N MET A 276 15.61 1.36 2.35
CA MET A 276 16.27 2.20 3.35
C MET A 276 17.80 2.05 3.25
N ASN A 277 18.36 2.39 2.10
CA ASN A 277 19.80 2.48 1.87
C ASN A 277 20.12 3.60 0.86
N GLU A 278 21.37 3.67 0.42
CA GLU A 278 21.88 4.71 -0.48
C GLU A 278 21.29 4.63 -1.91
N ALA A 279 20.60 3.54 -2.25
CA ALA A 279 19.88 3.41 -3.51
C ALA A 279 18.56 4.20 -3.51
N THR A 280 18.08 4.63 -2.35
CA THR A 280 16.89 5.48 -2.25
C THR A 280 17.14 6.85 -2.89
N SER A 281 16.11 7.43 -3.49
CA SER A 281 16.16 8.80 -4.02
C SER A 281 15.14 9.74 -3.39
N ARG A 282 14.17 9.21 -2.63
CA ARG A 282 13.09 9.99 -2.01
C ARG A 282 13.58 10.66 -0.76
N ASP A 283 13.29 11.94 -0.55
CA ASP A 283 13.55 12.58 0.74
C ASP A 283 12.70 11.94 1.85
N ILE A 284 13.37 11.44 2.89
CA ILE A 284 12.80 10.65 3.98
C ILE A 284 13.54 11.08 5.23
N ARG A 285 12.78 11.61 6.17
CA ARG A 285 13.22 12.01 7.49
C ARG A 285 12.22 11.53 8.53
N PHE A 286 12.62 11.57 9.80
CA PHE A 286 11.67 11.45 10.88
C PHE A 286 10.68 12.62 10.87
N LEU A 287 9.44 12.32 11.23
CA LEU A 287 8.45 13.36 11.54
C LEU A 287 8.87 14.11 12.81
N THR A 288 8.57 15.40 12.88
CA THR A 288 8.62 16.13 14.15
C THR A 288 7.53 15.62 15.09
N LEU A 289 7.59 15.98 16.38
CA LEU A 289 6.56 15.60 17.35
C LEU A 289 5.17 16.08 16.90
N GLU A 290 5.05 17.34 16.48
CA GLU A 290 3.82 17.96 15.98
C GLU A 290 3.30 17.25 14.71
N GLU A 291 4.17 16.93 13.75
CA GLU A 291 3.78 16.17 12.55
C GLU A 291 3.32 14.74 12.92
N GLY A 292 4.02 14.11 13.86
CA GLY A 292 3.76 12.77 14.36
C GLY A 292 2.46 12.66 15.15
N GLU A 293 1.97 13.73 15.78
CA GLU A 293 0.66 13.74 16.44
C GLU A 293 -0.48 13.53 15.44
N HIS A 294 -0.32 14.02 14.21
CA HIS A 294 -1.36 13.96 13.18
C HIS A 294 -1.14 12.87 12.13
N ASN A 295 0.10 12.43 11.90
CA ASN A 295 0.45 11.47 10.86
C ASN A 295 1.09 10.19 11.45
N ARG A 296 0.24 9.31 11.99
CA ARG A 296 0.63 8.02 12.62
C ARG A 296 0.35 6.81 11.75
N LEU A 297 -0.01 7.05 10.48
CA LEU A 297 -0.54 6.03 9.57
C LEU A 297 0.36 4.78 9.50
N TYR A 298 1.67 4.95 9.36
CA TYR A 298 2.53 3.82 9.06
C TYR A 298 2.72 2.90 10.26
N GLY A 299 2.93 3.44 11.46
CA GLY A 299 2.99 2.63 12.67
C GLY A 299 1.64 2.02 13.06
N ASP A 300 0.53 2.75 12.89
CA ASP A 300 -0.81 2.20 13.16
C ASP A 300 -1.17 1.07 12.20
N LEU A 301 -0.76 1.21 10.93
CA LEU A 301 -0.89 0.17 9.92
C LEU A 301 -0.05 -1.06 10.29
N LEU A 302 1.19 -0.89 10.75
CA LEU A 302 2.02 -2.00 11.21
C LEU A 302 1.37 -2.73 12.39
N ILE A 303 0.84 -2.00 13.38
CA ILE A 303 0.12 -2.58 14.52
C ILE A 303 -1.09 -3.37 14.06
N THR A 304 -1.86 -2.83 13.12
CA THR A 304 -3.04 -3.50 12.59
C THR A 304 -2.68 -4.82 11.94
N ILE A 305 -1.68 -4.82 11.04
CA ILE A 305 -1.23 -6.05 10.38
C ILE A 305 -0.59 -7.01 11.39
N TRP A 306 0.15 -6.51 12.38
CA TRP A 306 0.67 -7.34 13.46
C TRP A 306 -0.45 -8.09 14.20
N ASN A 307 -1.47 -7.36 14.65
CA ASN A 307 -2.59 -7.91 15.40
C ASN A 307 -3.40 -8.94 14.59
N GLU A 308 -3.49 -8.76 13.27
CA GLU A 308 -4.10 -9.74 12.36
C GLU A 308 -3.28 -11.04 12.26
N LYS A 309 -1.94 -10.94 12.36
CA LYS A 309 -1.03 -12.09 12.28
C LYS A 309 -0.80 -12.78 13.62
N HIS A 310 -0.99 -12.07 14.72
CA HIS A 310 -0.73 -12.53 16.09
C HIS A 310 -1.93 -12.21 17.01
N PRO A 311 -3.09 -12.87 16.82
CA PRO A 311 -4.30 -12.56 17.58
C PRO A 311 -4.15 -12.80 19.09
N GLU A 312 -3.21 -13.66 19.50
CA GLU A 312 -2.83 -13.94 20.89
C GLU A 312 -1.83 -12.94 21.50
N ASP A 313 -1.12 -12.13 20.69
CA ASP A 313 -0.08 -11.20 21.16
C ASP A 313 -0.29 -9.77 20.63
N GLN A 314 -1.52 -9.28 20.83
CA GLN A 314 -1.93 -7.98 20.31
C GLN A 314 -1.18 -6.81 20.96
N ILE A 315 -0.96 -5.77 20.16
CA ILE A 315 -0.53 -4.43 20.58
C ILE A 315 -1.80 -3.59 20.70
N ARG A 316 -2.12 -3.14 21.93
CA ARG A 316 -3.33 -2.35 22.21
C ARG A 316 -3.08 -0.86 22.20
N GLU A 317 -1.88 -0.44 22.59
CA GLU A 317 -1.48 0.95 22.67
C GLU A 317 -0.05 1.12 22.20
N ARG A 318 0.21 2.24 21.51
CA ARG A 318 1.54 2.68 21.12
C ARG A 318 1.86 3.98 21.83
N LYS A 319 2.90 3.96 22.66
CA LYS A 319 3.48 5.19 23.21
C LYS A 319 4.18 5.94 22.08
N ILE A 320 3.90 7.23 21.94
CA ILE A 320 4.71 8.12 21.11
C ILE A 320 6.05 8.25 21.82
N LEU A 321 7.13 7.96 21.10
CA LEU A 321 8.51 8.12 21.59
C LEU A 321 9.10 9.43 21.07
#